data_AF-K1VBU1-F1
#
_entry.id   AF-K1VBU1-F1
#
_cell.length_a   1.000
_cell.length_b   1.000
_cell.length_c   1.000
_cell.angle_alpha   90.00
_cell.angle_beta   90.00
_cell.angle_gamma   90.00
#
_symmetry.space_group_name_H-M   'P 1'
#
loop_
_entity.id
_entity.type
_entity.pdbx_description
1 polymer ?
#
loop_
_entity_poly.entity_id
_entity_poly.type
_entity_poly.pdbx_seq_one_letter_code
_entity_poly.pdbx_strand_id
1 'polypeptide(L)'
;MFLGHGLPANHVARMVLAACAMVTGSGQILRGVTETAFPYTNLASLEVLEQFDGFVAGTCNPRFEELPQTWDVLCNLETGKVTVSKELRGLGGDDSIPSTLSRGETQDVMNSKQLQSLTKDCIDNQFMEEIMSATTQHYGEGHIRTRFTDYISRFVRLAAYQEYVIFGSTNVGWIYQPFREGQLGSGIVFIDDALRQRELKENHYRIDAWRRTKSYRLAQKDWVREEQTAAIRGFDALHNVKRLRMTRTMTSQEAGLIFSTFVRGIRTYDQVVELLTYLPMHFGGLIPIANGLFHPISKIRADALELLCIIQQYPVGIQALQGLNYFHRKTFIELLERREAQRALNRRLTEERKVQEEARDNAAASPPAPAPTANRLEIRTEDNGTVRRGELQAALNKAAAAAQAA
;
A
#
# COMPACT_ATOMS: atom_id res chain seq x y z
N MET A 1 -8.78 -29.89 -14.65
CA MET A 1 -9.47 -31.03 -14.01
C MET A 1 -8.54 -31.69 -13.01
N PHE A 2 -9.03 -32.07 -11.83
CA PHE A 2 -8.27 -32.82 -10.82
C PHE A 2 -8.70 -34.29 -10.84
N LEU A 3 -7.76 -35.20 -11.06
CA LEU A 3 -7.98 -36.63 -11.07
C LEU A 3 -7.38 -37.26 -9.80
N GLY A 4 -8.21 -37.88 -8.97
CA GLY A 4 -7.78 -38.63 -7.80
C GLY A 4 -8.27 -40.07 -7.84
N HIS A 5 -7.69 -40.89 -8.72
CA HIS A 5 -7.97 -42.32 -8.71
C HIS A 5 -7.49 -42.94 -7.39
N GLY A 6 -8.29 -43.84 -6.81
CA GLY A 6 -7.98 -44.44 -5.50
C GLY A 6 -8.03 -43.48 -4.30
N LEU A 7 -8.28 -42.18 -4.51
CA LEU A 7 -8.41 -41.20 -3.43
C LEU A 7 -9.89 -40.98 -3.03
N PRO A 8 -10.15 -40.69 -1.75
CA PRO A 8 -11.47 -40.29 -1.29
C PRO A 8 -12.01 -39.08 -2.07
N ALA A 9 -13.28 -39.12 -2.49
CA ALA A 9 -13.91 -38.06 -3.26
C ALA A 9 -13.89 -36.69 -2.54
N ASN A 10 -13.95 -36.69 -1.20
CA ASN A 10 -13.82 -35.47 -0.41
C ASN A 10 -12.44 -34.81 -0.57
N HIS A 11 -11.37 -35.59 -0.76
CA HIS A 11 -10.03 -35.04 -0.99
C HIS A 11 -9.97 -34.34 -2.35
N VAL A 12 -10.49 -34.98 -3.40
CA VAL A 12 -10.58 -34.39 -4.74
C VAL A 12 -11.41 -33.10 -4.73
N ALA A 13 -12.57 -33.11 -4.07
CA ALA A 13 -13.43 -31.94 -3.92
C ALA A 13 -12.73 -30.79 -3.18
N ARG A 14 -11.96 -31.08 -2.14
CA ARG A 14 -11.15 -30.07 -1.43
C ARG A 14 -10.10 -29.43 -2.33
N MET A 15 -9.46 -30.20 -3.21
CA MET A 15 -8.46 -29.67 -4.16
C MET A 15 -9.08 -28.71 -5.17
N VAL A 16 -10.27 -29.05 -5.71
CA VAL A 16 -11.03 -28.15 -6.60
C VAL A 16 -11.34 -26.83 -5.90
N LEU A 17 -11.93 -26.89 -4.71
CA LEU A 17 -12.33 -25.71 -3.96
C LEU A 17 -11.13 -24.86 -3.51
N ALA A 18 -10.01 -25.51 -3.13
CA ALA A 18 -8.78 -24.82 -2.80
C ALA A 18 -8.21 -24.08 -4.01
N ALA A 19 -8.21 -24.69 -5.19
CA ALA A 19 -7.78 -24.04 -6.43
C ALA A 19 -8.67 -22.82 -6.76
N CYS A 20 -9.99 -22.95 -6.65
CA CYS A 20 -10.91 -21.84 -6.84
C CYS A 20 -10.67 -20.71 -5.82
N ALA A 21 -10.40 -21.04 -4.56
CA ALA A 21 -10.07 -20.05 -3.54
C ALA A 21 -8.74 -19.33 -3.86
N MET A 22 -7.71 -20.03 -4.30
CA MET A 22 -6.42 -19.42 -4.64
C MET A 22 -6.53 -18.47 -5.85
N VAL A 23 -7.21 -18.89 -6.92
CA VAL A 23 -7.39 -18.09 -8.15
C VAL A 23 -8.21 -16.82 -7.91
N THR A 24 -9.11 -16.84 -6.93
CA THR A 24 -9.94 -15.67 -6.59
C THR A 24 -9.28 -14.68 -5.65
N GLY A 25 -8.04 -14.93 -5.22
CA GLY A 25 -7.40 -14.18 -4.15
C GLY A 25 -8.13 -14.43 -2.82
N SER A 26 -8.37 -15.69 -2.48
CA SER A 26 -9.14 -16.14 -1.31
C SER A 26 -10.57 -15.57 -1.25
N GLY A 27 -11.20 -15.38 -2.41
CA GLY A 27 -12.53 -14.79 -2.55
C GLY A 27 -12.58 -13.26 -2.31
N GLN A 28 -11.43 -12.60 -2.15
CA GLN A 28 -11.38 -11.16 -1.87
C GLN A 28 -11.33 -10.30 -3.15
N ILE A 29 -10.76 -10.82 -4.25
CA ILE A 29 -10.48 -10.02 -5.45
C ILE A 29 -11.41 -10.37 -6.61
N LEU A 30 -11.51 -11.64 -6.99
CA LEU A 30 -12.32 -12.07 -8.13
C LEU A 30 -13.50 -12.92 -7.65
N ARG A 31 -14.66 -12.72 -8.28
CA ARG A 31 -15.89 -13.49 -8.01
C ARG A 31 -16.33 -14.28 -9.25
N GLY A 32 -17.23 -15.24 -9.03
CA GLY A 32 -17.87 -16.03 -10.09
C GLY A 32 -17.20 -17.37 -10.40
N VAL A 33 -15.98 -17.64 -9.90
CA VAL A 33 -15.29 -18.93 -10.13
C VAL A 33 -16.06 -20.11 -9.53
N THR A 34 -16.85 -19.89 -8.48
CA THR A 34 -17.69 -20.93 -7.88
C THR A 34 -18.83 -21.39 -8.78
N GLU A 35 -19.26 -20.58 -9.75
CA GLU A 35 -20.35 -20.93 -10.68
C GLU A 35 -19.89 -21.95 -11.73
N THR A 36 -18.58 -22.07 -11.96
CA THR A 36 -17.97 -23.01 -12.89
C THR A 36 -17.08 -24.04 -12.18
N ALA A 37 -17.24 -24.15 -10.86
CA ALA A 37 -16.56 -25.13 -10.04
C ALA A 37 -17.45 -26.37 -9.86
N PHE A 38 -16.92 -27.54 -10.22
CA PHE A 38 -17.56 -28.83 -10.04
C PHE A 38 -16.70 -29.68 -9.10
N PRO A 39 -16.88 -29.56 -7.77
CA PRO A 39 -16.04 -30.26 -6.80
C PRO A 39 -15.95 -31.76 -7.05
N TYR A 40 -17.02 -32.33 -7.61
CA TYR A 40 -17.04 -33.70 -8.08
C TYR A 40 -17.86 -33.83 -9.37
N THR A 41 -17.34 -34.57 -10.35
CA THR A 41 -17.99 -34.89 -11.62
C THR A 41 -17.84 -36.37 -11.96
N ASN A 42 -18.76 -36.90 -12.75
CA ASN A 42 -18.71 -38.24 -13.30
C ASN A 42 -18.82 -38.21 -14.84
N LEU A 43 -18.74 -39.37 -15.49
CA LEU A 43 -18.85 -39.45 -16.95
C LEU A 43 -20.25 -39.10 -17.48
N ALA A 44 -21.30 -39.27 -16.66
CA ALA A 44 -22.66 -38.93 -17.07
C ALA A 44 -22.89 -37.40 -17.10
N SER A 45 -22.12 -36.63 -16.33
CA SER A 45 -22.16 -35.17 -16.31
C SER A 45 -21.22 -34.51 -17.33
N LEU A 46 -20.63 -35.28 -18.26
CA LEU A 46 -19.74 -34.73 -19.28
C LEU A 46 -20.45 -33.69 -20.18
N GLU A 47 -21.65 -34.04 -20.64
CA GLU A 47 -22.48 -33.15 -21.48
C GLU A 47 -22.85 -31.85 -20.76
N VAL A 48 -22.93 -31.88 -19.42
CA VAL A 48 -23.18 -30.68 -18.60
C VAL A 48 -21.92 -29.82 -18.54
N LEU A 49 -20.73 -30.41 -18.38
CA LEU A 49 -19.48 -29.67 -18.35
C LEU A 49 -19.19 -28.95 -19.67
N GLU A 50 -19.51 -29.59 -20.80
CA GLU A 50 -19.33 -29.02 -22.14
C GLU A 50 -20.24 -27.82 -22.44
N GLN A 51 -21.30 -27.61 -21.64
CA GLN A 51 -22.17 -26.42 -21.76
C GLN A 51 -21.51 -25.15 -21.20
N PHE A 52 -20.43 -25.27 -20.43
CA PHE A 52 -19.73 -24.13 -19.84
C PHE A 52 -18.50 -23.76 -20.68
N ASP A 53 -18.29 -22.45 -20.89
CA ASP A 53 -17.11 -21.91 -21.59
C ASP A 53 -15.77 -22.26 -20.91
N GLY A 54 -15.81 -22.73 -19.66
CA GLY A 54 -14.66 -23.21 -18.91
C GLY A 54 -15.06 -23.64 -17.50
N PHE A 55 -14.31 -24.58 -16.92
CA PHE A 55 -14.66 -25.16 -15.63
C PHE A 55 -13.43 -25.65 -14.83
N VAL A 56 -13.61 -25.76 -13.51
CA VAL A 56 -12.68 -26.47 -12.62
C VAL A 56 -13.41 -27.65 -12.00
N ALA A 57 -13.07 -28.87 -12.45
CA ALA A 57 -13.75 -30.08 -12.01
C ALA A 57 -12.82 -31.07 -11.32
N GLY A 58 -13.38 -31.90 -10.45
CA GLY A 58 -12.71 -33.01 -9.76
C GLY A 58 -13.36 -34.36 -10.07
N THR A 59 -12.57 -35.41 -10.31
CA THR A 59 -13.06 -36.76 -10.62
C THR A 59 -12.19 -37.83 -9.98
N CYS A 60 -12.79 -38.98 -9.65
CA CYS A 60 -12.06 -40.19 -9.24
C CYS A 60 -11.98 -41.23 -10.38
N ASN A 61 -12.63 -40.97 -11.51
CA ASN A 61 -12.70 -41.91 -12.61
C ASN A 61 -11.46 -41.77 -13.51
N PRO A 62 -10.59 -42.80 -13.61
CA PRO A 62 -9.34 -42.73 -14.37
C PRO A 62 -9.56 -42.56 -15.87
N ARG A 63 -10.76 -42.89 -16.38
CA ARG A 63 -11.10 -42.77 -17.80
C ARG A 63 -10.94 -41.35 -18.35
N PHE A 64 -11.01 -40.32 -17.50
CA PHE A 64 -10.75 -38.95 -17.92
C PHE A 64 -9.31 -38.72 -18.41
N GLU A 65 -8.32 -39.52 -17.98
CA GLU A 65 -6.95 -39.41 -18.49
C GLU A 65 -6.83 -39.81 -19.97
N GLU A 66 -7.72 -40.69 -20.43
CA GLU A 66 -7.81 -41.14 -21.83
C GLU A 66 -8.68 -40.23 -22.71
N LEU A 67 -9.30 -39.19 -22.13
CA LEU A 67 -10.23 -38.28 -22.80
C LEU A 67 -9.69 -36.83 -22.84
N PRO A 68 -8.56 -36.56 -23.50
CA PRO A 68 -7.94 -35.22 -23.54
C PRO A 68 -8.82 -34.15 -24.19
N GLN A 69 -9.83 -34.51 -24.96
CA GLN A 69 -10.81 -33.58 -25.52
C GLN A 69 -11.74 -32.96 -24.47
N THR A 70 -11.78 -33.51 -23.26
CA THR A 70 -12.72 -33.11 -22.19
C THR A 70 -12.14 -32.13 -21.18
N TRP A 71 -10.85 -31.80 -21.29
CA TRP A 71 -10.18 -30.87 -20.38
C TRP A 71 -8.96 -30.25 -21.04
N ASP A 72 -8.60 -29.04 -20.62
CA ASP A 72 -7.39 -28.35 -21.09
C ASP A 72 -6.14 -28.78 -20.30
N VAL A 73 -6.30 -28.91 -18.98
CA VAL A 73 -5.23 -29.30 -18.04
C VAL A 73 -5.77 -30.35 -17.07
N LEU A 74 -5.03 -31.46 -16.90
CA LEU A 74 -5.32 -32.53 -15.96
C LEU A 74 -4.24 -32.60 -14.88
N CYS A 75 -4.63 -32.47 -13.63
CA CYS A 75 -3.77 -32.64 -12.46
C CYS A 75 -4.06 -33.99 -11.82
N ASN A 76 -3.17 -34.97 -11.98
CA ASN A 76 -3.27 -36.25 -11.30
C ASN A 76 -2.72 -36.11 -9.87
N LEU A 77 -3.62 -36.25 -8.88
CA LEU A 77 -3.33 -36.05 -7.46
C LEU A 77 -2.55 -37.20 -6.84
N GLU A 78 -2.59 -38.40 -7.44
CA GLU A 78 -1.85 -39.58 -6.96
C GLU A 78 -0.39 -39.49 -7.39
N THR A 79 -0.14 -39.16 -8.65
CA THR A 79 1.22 -39.10 -9.21
C THR A 79 1.87 -37.73 -9.08
N GLY A 80 1.09 -36.68 -8.82
CA GLY A 80 1.53 -35.29 -8.88
C GLY A 80 1.78 -34.78 -10.31
N LYS A 81 1.48 -35.58 -11.33
CA LYS A 81 1.70 -35.22 -12.74
C LYS A 81 0.63 -34.24 -13.22
N VAL A 82 1.07 -33.14 -13.83
CA VAL A 82 0.20 -32.20 -14.55
C VAL A 82 0.38 -32.44 -16.04
N THR A 83 -0.72 -32.70 -16.75
CA THR A 83 -0.77 -32.96 -18.18
C THR A 83 -1.58 -31.88 -18.87
N VAL A 84 -1.07 -31.32 -19.97
CA VAL A 84 -1.79 -30.38 -20.83
C VAL A 84 -2.33 -31.15 -22.03
N SER A 85 -3.58 -30.90 -22.40
CA SER A 85 -4.22 -31.57 -23.53
C SER A 85 -3.57 -31.16 -24.85
N LYS A 86 -3.43 -32.13 -25.76
CA LYS A 86 -2.96 -31.89 -27.13
C LYS A 86 -4.03 -31.22 -28.00
N GLU A 87 -5.28 -31.31 -27.59
CA GLU A 87 -6.45 -30.72 -28.26
C GLU A 87 -6.67 -29.25 -27.88
N LEU A 88 -5.77 -28.67 -27.05
CA LEU A 88 -5.81 -27.26 -26.66
C LEU A 88 -5.65 -26.40 -27.91
N ARG A 89 -6.78 -25.95 -28.48
CA ARG A 89 -6.78 -25.07 -29.64
C ARG A 89 -6.16 -23.74 -29.23
N GLY A 90 -5.00 -23.41 -29.82
CA GLY A 90 -4.46 -22.06 -29.73
C GLY A 90 -5.50 -21.07 -30.23
N LEU A 91 -5.95 -20.16 -29.36
CA LEU A 91 -6.79 -19.04 -29.79
C LEU A 91 -5.97 -18.24 -30.81
N GLY A 92 -6.41 -18.27 -32.08
CA GLY A 92 -5.61 -17.89 -33.26
C GLY A 92 -4.84 -16.58 -33.13
N GLY A 93 -3.58 -16.65 -33.58
CA GLY A 93 -2.67 -15.53 -33.77
C GLY A 93 -1.23 -16.02 -33.87
N ASP A 94 -0.78 -16.27 -35.12
CA ASP A 94 0.61 -16.32 -35.63
C ASP A 94 1.67 -17.15 -34.86
N ASP A 95 2.42 -17.98 -35.59
CA ASP A 95 3.42 -19.00 -35.16
C ASP A 95 4.51 -18.54 -34.15
N SER A 96 4.10 -18.14 -32.95
CA SER A 96 5.01 -17.59 -31.94
C SER A 96 4.49 -17.80 -30.51
N ILE A 97 3.91 -18.97 -30.25
CA ILE A 97 3.80 -19.50 -28.88
C ILE A 97 5.08 -20.31 -28.62
N PRO A 98 6.05 -19.85 -27.80
CA PRO A 98 6.91 -20.79 -27.12
C PRO A 98 6.03 -21.47 -26.07
N SER A 99 5.41 -22.57 -26.50
CA SER A 99 4.60 -23.46 -25.67
C SER A 99 5.45 -23.92 -24.50
N THR A 100 5.32 -23.24 -23.37
CA THR A 100 6.14 -23.45 -22.17
C THR A 100 5.82 -24.76 -21.46
N LEU A 101 4.88 -25.54 -21.99
CA LEU A 101 4.41 -26.81 -21.43
C LEU A 101 4.36 -27.95 -22.45
N SER A 102 4.79 -27.76 -23.70
CA SER A 102 4.84 -28.84 -24.70
C SER A 102 6.24 -29.43 -24.77
N ARG A 103 6.49 -30.48 -23.97
CA ARG A 103 7.64 -31.38 -24.17
C ARG A 103 7.20 -32.48 -25.12
N GLY A 104 7.25 -32.19 -26.42
CA GLY A 104 7.05 -33.13 -27.51
C GLY A 104 8.06 -32.82 -28.63
N GLU A 105 8.74 -33.86 -29.09
CA GLU A 105 9.93 -33.83 -29.94
C GLU A 105 9.69 -33.17 -31.31
N THR A 106 10.21 -31.95 -31.51
CA THR A 106 10.60 -31.48 -32.84
C THR A 106 11.91 -30.69 -32.74
N GLN A 107 12.86 -31.11 -33.56
CA GLN A 107 14.22 -30.58 -33.67
C GLN A 107 14.19 -29.13 -34.16
N ASP A 108 14.42 -28.18 -33.27
CA ASP A 108 15.02 -26.90 -33.63
C ASP A 108 16.01 -26.49 -32.54
N VAL A 109 17.24 -26.23 -32.97
CA VAL A 109 18.43 -26.06 -32.12
C VAL A 109 18.44 -24.66 -31.51
N MET A 110 17.52 -24.42 -30.56
CA MET A 110 17.63 -23.32 -29.61
C MET A 110 18.06 -23.92 -28.27
N ASN A 111 19.22 -23.47 -27.77
CA ASN A 111 19.94 -24.07 -26.66
C ASN A 111 19.02 -24.29 -25.44
N SER A 112 18.81 -25.55 -25.05
CA SER A 112 17.85 -25.96 -24.00
C SER A 112 18.08 -25.26 -22.66
N LYS A 113 19.32 -24.83 -22.37
CA LYS A 113 19.66 -24.01 -21.20
C LYS A 113 19.07 -22.59 -21.22
N GLN A 114 18.88 -22.01 -22.41
CA GLN A 114 18.40 -20.63 -22.57
C GLN A 114 16.86 -20.56 -22.49
N LEU A 115 16.15 -21.58 -22.98
CA LEU A 115 14.71 -21.74 -22.77
C LEU A 115 14.39 -22.11 -21.31
N GLN A 116 15.22 -22.92 -20.64
CA GLN A 116 15.10 -23.18 -19.20
C GLN A 116 15.36 -21.94 -18.34
N SER A 117 16.26 -21.04 -18.76
CA SER A 117 16.47 -19.75 -18.09
C SER A 117 15.26 -18.83 -18.22
N LEU A 118 14.69 -18.69 -19.42
CA LEU A 118 13.52 -17.83 -19.67
C LEU A 118 12.26 -18.30 -18.93
N THR A 119 12.12 -19.61 -18.75
CA THR A 119 11.02 -20.21 -17.98
C THR A 119 11.24 -20.10 -16.48
N LYS A 120 12.47 -20.31 -16.00
CA LYS A 120 12.81 -20.12 -14.58
C LYS A 120 12.60 -18.69 -14.09
N ASP A 121 12.78 -17.71 -14.98
CA ASP A 121 12.67 -16.30 -14.60
C ASP A 121 11.22 -15.73 -14.68
N CYS A 122 10.21 -16.52 -15.02
CA CYS A 122 8.81 -16.07 -15.06
C CYS A 122 8.34 -15.60 -13.67
N ILE A 123 7.59 -14.49 -13.63
CA ILE A 123 7.09 -13.89 -12.36
C ILE A 123 6.23 -14.89 -11.59
N ASP A 124 5.49 -15.73 -12.29
CA ASP A 124 4.65 -16.77 -11.69
C ASP A 124 5.49 -17.84 -11.00
N ASN A 125 6.65 -18.20 -11.57
CA ASN A 125 7.56 -19.16 -10.97
C ASN A 125 8.23 -18.58 -9.72
N GLN A 126 8.66 -17.32 -9.78
CA GLN A 126 9.19 -16.62 -8.60
C GLN A 126 8.14 -16.56 -7.49
N PHE A 127 6.89 -16.22 -7.83
CA PHE A 127 5.78 -16.23 -6.87
C PHE A 127 5.54 -17.63 -6.29
N MET A 128 5.51 -18.68 -7.10
CA MET A 128 5.31 -20.04 -6.61
C MET A 128 6.48 -20.52 -5.75
N GLU A 129 7.73 -20.16 -6.07
CA GLU A 129 8.90 -20.41 -5.22
C GLU A 129 8.78 -19.72 -3.86
N GLU A 130 8.30 -18.47 -3.81
CA GLU A 130 7.99 -17.77 -2.56
C GLU A 130 6.93 -18.51 -1.74
N ILE A 131 5.84 -18.96 -2.37
CA ILE A 131 4.77 -19.72 -1.69
C ILE A 131 5.28 -21.04 -1.14
N MET A 132 6.07 -21.78 -1.91
CA MET A 132 6.65 -23.07 -1.49
C MET A 132 7.66 -22.87 -0.34
N SER A 133 8.47 -21.81 -0.41
CA SER A 133 9.38 -21.42 0.67
C SER A 133 8.63 -21.06 1.95
N ALA A 134 7.58 -20.24 1.85
CA ALA A 134 6.74 -19.87 2.99
C ALA A 134 6.03 -21.09 3.60
N THR A 135 5.59 -22.03 2.76
CA THR A 135 4.98 -23.29 3.23
C THR A 135 5.99 -24.16 3.97
N THR A 136 7.22 -24.28 3.44
CA THR A 136 8.32 -25.03 4.07
C THR A 136 8.75 -24.41 5.39
N GLN A 137 8.72 -23.08 5.49
CA GLN A 137 8.97 -22.33 6.72
C GLN A 137 7.77 -22.31 7.69
N HIS A 138 6.71 -23.06 7.39
CA HIS A 138 5.51 -23.18 8.22
C HIS A 138 4.81 -21.85 8.53
N TYR A 139 4.82 -20.90 7.58
CA TYR A 139 3.96 -19.73 7.70
C TYR A 139 2.49 -20.16 7.73
N GLY A 140 1.70 -19.53 8.59
CA GLY A 140 0.28 -19.87 8.73
C GLY A 140 -0.53 -19.63 7.44
N GLU A 141 -1.67 -20.33 7.31
CA GLU A 141 -2.55 -20.25 6.13
C GLU A 141 -2.92 -18.80 5.75
N GLY A 142 -3.17 -17.94 6.75
CA GLY A 142 -3.49 -16.53 6.51
C GLY A 142 -2.40 -15.76 5.76
N HIS A 143 -1.13 -16.11 5.96
CA HIS A 143 -0.02 -15.51 5.22
C HIS A 143 -0.08 -15.93 3.74
N ILE A 144 -0.20 -17.23 3.48
CA ILE A 144 -0.29 -17.78 2.12
C ILE A 144 -1.48 -17.17 1.37
N ARG A 145 -2.66 -17.13 1.99
CA ARG A 145 -3.86 -16.50 1.43
C ARG A 145 -3.65 -15.05 1.05
N THR A 146 -2.94 -14.29 1.88
CA THR A 146 -2.68 -12.88 1.58
C THR A 146 -1.74 -12.72 0.40
N ARG A 147 -0.69 -13.57 0.28
CA ARG A 147 0.21 -13.54 -0.89
C ARG A 147 -0.55 -13.80 -2.20
N PHE A 148 -1.48 -14.75 -2.22
CA PHE A 148 -2.38 -14.95 -3.38
C PHE A 148 -3.30 -13.74 -3.62
N THR A 149 -3.83 -13.14 -2.56
CA THR A 149 -4.67 -11.93 -2.66
C THR A 149 -3.90 -10.78 -3.31
N ASP A 150 -2.66 -10.53 -2.88
CA ASP A 150 -1.77 -9.51 -3.43
C ASP A 150 -1.42 -9.79 -4.90
N TYR A 151 -1.11 -11.04 -5.23
CA TYR A 151 -0.77 -11.46 -6.59
C TYR A 151 -1.95 -11.24 -7.55
N ILE A 152 -3.17 -11.65 -7.17
CA ILE A 152 -4.37 -11.44 -7.99
C ILE A 152 -4.76 -9.95 -8.03
N SER A 153 -4.64 -9.21 -6.93
CA SER A 153 -4.85 -7.75 -6.90
C SER A 153 -3.88 -7.03 -7.85
N ARG A 154 -2.62 -7.47 -7.91
CA ARG A 154 -1.62 -6.95 -8.86
C ARG A 154 -2.03 -7.25 -10.31
N PHE A 155 -2.50 -8.46 -10.60
CA PHE A 155 -2.99 -8.83 -11.93
C PHE A 155 -4.15 -7.93 -12.39
N VAL A 156 -5.15 -7.67 -11.53
CA VAL A 156 -6.28 -6.77 -11.87
C VAL A 156 -5.80 -5.35 -12.13
N ARG A 157 -4.87 -4.81 -11.32
CA ARG A 157 -4.28 -3.49 -11.56
C ARG A 157 -3.45 -3.42 -12.84
N LEU A 158 -2.78 -4.52 -13.20
CA LEU A 158 -2.03 -4.63 -14.45
C LEU A 158 -2.98 -4.66 -15.66
N ALA A 159 -4.10 -5.38 -15.55
CA ALA A 159 -5.16 -5.37 -16.55
C ALA A 159 -5.76 -3.96 -16.72
N ALA A 160 -6.02 -3.25 -15.62
CA ALA A 160 -6.51 -1.87 -15.66
C ALA A 160 -5.53 -0.92 -16.38
N TYR A 161 -4.22 -1.08 -16.12
CA TYR A 161 -3.17 -0.34 -16.81
C TYR A 161 -3.14 -0.64 -18.31
N GLN A 162 -3.17 -1.91 -18.72
CA GLN A 162 -3.18 -2.29 -20.13
C GLN A 162 -4.42 -1.76 -20.85
N GLU A 163 -5.60 -1.86 -20.23
CA GLU A 163 -6.85 -1.31 -20.78
C GLU A 163 -6.72 0.19 -21.01
N TYR A 164 -6.18 0.92 -20.03
CA TYR A 164 -5.95 2.36 -20.18
C TYR A 164 -4.95 2.69 -21.30
N VAL A 165 -3.86 1.93 -21.44
CA VAL A 165 -2.87 2.16 -22.51
C VAL A 165 -3.47 1.93 -23.91
N ILE A 166 -4.36 0.94 -24.05
CA ILE A 166 -4.94 0.57 -25.36
C ILE A 166 -6.18 1.43 -25.70
N PHE A 167 -7.07 1.65 -24.74
CA PHE A 167 -8.39 2.26 -24.96
C PHE A 167 -8.52 3.67 -24.36
N GLY A 168 -7.51 4.16 -23.64
CA GLY A 168 -7.54 5.47 -22.97
C GLY A 168 -8.43 5.52 -21.72
N SER A 169 -9.07 4.42 -21.33
CA SER A 169 -9.92 4.32 -20.14
C SER A 169 -9.87 2.90 -19.57
N THR A 170 -10.36 2.72 -18.34
CA THR A 170 -10.46 1.41 -17.69
C THR A 170 -11.69 1.35 -16.80
N ASN A 171 -12.29 0.16 -16.70
CA ASN A 171 -13.52 -0.07 -15.93
C ASN A 171 -13.33 -1.03 -14.74
N VAL A 172 -12.09 -1.43 -14.45
CA VAL A 172 -11.77 -2.42 -13.41
C VAL A 172 -10.78 -1.91 -12.37
N GLY A 173 -10.55 -0.60 -12.33
CA GLY A 173 -9.64 0.02 -11.38
C GLY A 173 -9.32 1.47 -11.68
N TRP A 174 -8.41 2.03 -10.89
CA TRP A 174 -7.90 3.37 -11.11
C TRP A 174 -7.14 3.50 -12.44
N ILE A 175 -7.34 4.62 -13.12
CA ILE A 175 -6.50 5.02 -14.26
C ILE A 175 -5.07 5.20 -13.78
N TYR A 176 -4.11 4.75 -14.61
CA TYR A 176 -2.71 4.97 -14.34
C TYR A 176 -2.34 6.43 -14.55
N GLN A 177 -1.90 7.06 -13.47
CA GLN A 177 -1.35 8.40 -13.50
C GLN A 177 -0.06 8.43 -12.67
N PRO A 178 1.10 8.76 -13.26
CA PRO A 178 2.30 8.96 -12.47
C PRO A 178 2.17 10.24 -11.65
N PHE A 179 2.92 10.32 -10.55
CA PHE A 179 3.03 11.55 -9.78
C PHE A 179 3.45 12.72 -10.68
N ARG A 180 2.78 13.86 -10.51
CA ARG A 180 3.15 15.15 -11.11
C ARG A 180 3.15 16.18 -10.00
N GLU A 181 3.95 17.23 -10.13
CA GLU A 181 3.99 18.29 -9.11
C GLU A 181 2.58 18.83 -8.83
N GLY A 182 2.10 18.64 -7.59
CA GLY A 182 0.76 19.03 -7.16
C GLY A 182 -0.35 17.98 -7.32
N GLN A 183 -0.09 16.83 -7.96
CA GLN A 183 -1.09 15.76 -8.14
C GLN A 183 -0.53 14.39 -7.75
N LEU A 184 -1.28 13.66 -6.92
CA LEU A 184 -0.93 12.29 -6.52
C LEU A 184 -0.99 11.32 -7.71
N GLY A 185 -0.14 10.29 -7.64
CA GLY A 185 -0.22 9.16 -8.56
C GLY A 185 -1.37 8.21 -8.22
N SER A 186 -1.78 7.43 -9.23
CA SER A 186 -2.84 6.42 -9.13
C SER A 186 -2.57 5.21 -10.03
N GLY A 187 -3.25 4.10 -9.76
CA GLY A 187 -3.15 2.87 -10.55
C GLY A 187 -2.01 1.96 -10.10
N ILE A 188 -1.45 1.18 -11.03
CA ILE A 188 -0.35 0.24 -10.71
C ILE A 188 0.95 0.99 -10.40
N VAL A 189 1.75 0.44 -9.47
CA VAL A 189 3.10 0.93 -9.15
C VAL A 189 4.11 -0.08 -9.67
N PHE A 190 5.06 0.39 -10.47
CA PHE A 190 6.20 -0.37 -10.96
C PHE A 190 7.47 0.03 -10.20
N ILE A 191 8.34 -0.96 -9.92
CA ILE A 191 9.63 -0.73 -9.28
C ILE A 191 10.60 -0.07 -10.26
N ASP A 192 10.64 -0.62 -11.48
CA ASP A 192 11.44 -0.12 -12.59
C ASP A 192 10.74 -0.41 -13.93
N ASP A 193 11.25 0.19 -15.00
CA ASP A 193 10.71 0.03 -16.35
C ASP A 193 10.96 -1.35 -16.96
N ALA A 194 12.03 -2.04 -16.56
CA ALA A 194 12.37 -3.35 -17.09
C ALA A 194 11.37 -4.41 -16.61
N LEU A 195 11.08 -4.40 -15.31
CA LEU A 195 10.05 -5.22 -14.70
C LEU A 195 8.70 -4.89 -15.31
N ARG A 196 8.33 -3.60 -15.45
CA ARG A 196 7.09 -3.19 -16.10
C ARG A 196 6.92 -3.83 -17.48
N GLN A 197 7.91 -3.70 -18.36
CA GLN A 197 7.85 -4.29 -19.70
C GLN A 197 7.70 -5.81 -19.65
N ARG A 198 8.43 -6.46 -18.73
CA ARG A 198 8.36 -7.90 -18.51
C ARG A 198 6.96 -8.34 -18.08
N GLU A 199 6.39 -7.73 -17.03
CA GLU A 199 5.07 -8.14 -16.51
C GLU A 199 3.99 -7.97 -17.58
N LEU A 200 4.03 -6.86 -18.33
CA LEU A 200 3.07 -6.60 -19.40
C LEU A 200 3.18 -7.62 -20.51
N LYS A 201 4.39 -7.95 -20.96
CA LYS A 201 4.60 -8.96 -22.00
C LYS A 201 4.10 -10.33 -21.56
N GLU A 202 4.42 -10.75 -20.34
CA GLU A 202 4.04 -12.06 -19.80
C GLU A 202 2.52 -12.18 -19.58
N ASN A 203 1.84 -11.09 -19.19
CA ASN A 203 0.41 -11.11 -18.89
C ASN A 203 -0.50 -10.67 -20.05
N HIS A 204 0.04 -10.15 -21.15
CA HIS A 204 -0.75 -9.57 -22.24
C HIS A 204 -1.89 -10.48 -22.71
N TYR A 205 -1.58 -11.73 -23.05
CA TYR A 205 -2.55 -12.72 -23.50
C TYR A 205 -3.55 -13.14 -22.42
N ARG A 206 -3.10 -13.24 -21.15
CA ARG A 206 -3.97 -13.58 -20.01
C ARG A 206 -4.99 -12.47 -19.77
N ILE A 207 -4.56 -11.22 -19.85
CA ILE A 207 -5.42 -10.04 -19.70
C ILE A 207 -6.43 -10.00 -20.83
N ASP A 208 -6.01 -10.18 -22.08
CA ASP A 208 -6.92 -10.14 -23.23
C ASP A 208 -7.94 -11.29 -23.24
N ALA A 209 -7.53 -12.48 -22.81
CA ALA A 209 -8.43 -13.60 -22.60
C ALA A 209 -9.41 -13.30 -21.44
N TRP A 210 -8.91 -12.86 -20.28
CA TRP A 210 -9.72 -12.60 -19.09
C TRP A 210 -10.79 -11.53 -19.35
N ARG A 211 -10.49 -10.49 -20.11
CA ARG A 211 -11.43 -9.42 -20.49
C ARG A 211 -12.70 -9.91 -21.19
N ARG A 212 -12.65 -11.08 -21.84
CA ARG A 212 -13.80 -11.69 -22.54
C ARG A 212 -14.68 -12.54 -21.62
N THR A 213 -14.22 -12.82 -20.40
CA THR A 213 -14.87 -13.74 -19.46
C THR A 213 -15.95 -13.09 -18.61
N LYS A 214 -16.80 -13.91 -17.99
CA LYS A 214 -17.78 -13.46 -16.97
C LYS A 214 -17.09 -12.86 -15.73
N SER A 215 -15.93 -13.39 -15.34
CA SER A 215 -15.16 -12.90 -14.19
C SER A 215 -14.78 -11.42 -14.35
N TYR A 216 -14.35 -10.99 -15.54
CA TYR A 216 -14.06 -9.59 -15.81
C TYR A 216 -15.29 -8.70 -15.69
N ARG A 217 -16.45 -9.13 -16.23
CA ARG A 217 -17.71 -8.38 -16.08
C ARG A 217 -18.14 -8.23 -14.62
N LEU A 218 -17.85 -9.24 -13.78
CA LEU A 218 -18.08 -9.15 -12.33
C LEU A 218 -17.09 -8.18 -11.69
N ALA A 219 -15.81 -8.21 -12.06
CA ALA A 219 -14.81 -7.24 -11.59
C ALA A 219 -15.20 -5.79 -11.92
N GLN A 220 -15.79 -5.52 -13.09
CA GLN A 220 -16.33 -4.19 -13.42
C GLN A 220 -17.44 -3.75 -12.45
N LYS A 221 -18.39 -4.66 -12.14
CA LYS A 221 -19.47 -4.38 -11.17
C LYS A 221 -18.92 -4.17 -9.76
N ASP A 222 -17.88 -4.92 -9.41
CA ASP A 222 -17.22 -4.85 -8.11
C ASP A 222 -16.49 -3.52 -7.95
N TRP A 223 -15.82 -3.05 -9.00
CA TRP A 223 -15.17 -1.75 -9.04
C TRP A 223 -16.18 -0.60 -8.83
N VAL A 224 -17.31 -0.61 -9.55
CA VAL A 224 -18.37 0.41 -9.38
C VAL A 224 -18.91 0.41 -7.95
N ARG A 225 -19.06 -0.79 -7.35
CA ARG A 225 -19.48 -0.90 -5.94
C ARG A 225 -18.42 -0.33 -5.00
N GLU A 226 -17.16 -0.72 -5.19
CA GLU A 226 -16.04 -0.26 -4.36
C GLU A 226 -15.96 1.27 -4.37
N GLU A 227 -16.06 1.91 -5.54
CA GLU A 227 -16.05 3.37 -5.68
C GLU A 227 -17.18 4.05 -4.91
N GLN A 228 -18.37 3.45 -4.86
CA GLN A 228 -19.52 3.97 -4.11
C GLN A 228 -19.40 3.76 -2.59
N THR A 229 -18.80 2.64 -2.17
CA THR A 229 -18.75 2.22 -0.77
C THR A 229 -17.45 2.59 -0.05
N ALA A 230 -16.39 2.96 -0.77
CA ALA A 230 -15.10 3.32 -0.17
C ALA A 230 -15.24 4.49 0.82
N ALA A 231 -14.61 4.34 1.98
CA ALA A 231 -14.53 5.36 3.01
C ALA A 231 -13.45 6.40 2.67
N ILE A 232 -12.33 5.97 2.08
CA ILE A 232 -11.33 6.89 1.53
C ILE A 232 -11.72 7.27 0.10
N ARG A 233 -11.91 8.57 -0.15
CA ARG A 233 -12.36 9.10 -1.45
C ARG A 233 -11.41 10.16 -1.98
N GLY A 234 -11.37 10.28 -3.30
CA GLY A 234 -10.64 11.33 -4.02
C GLY A 234 -9.17 11.02 -4.36
N PHE A 235 -8.61 9.90 -3.89
CA PHE A 235 -7.28 9.44 -4.29
C PHE A 235 -7.11 7.93 -4.11
N ASP A 236 -6.21 7.31 -4.86
CA ASP A 236 -5.88 5.88 -4.76
C ASP A 236 -4.96 5.63 -3.55
N ALA A 237 -5.53 5.38 -2.38
CA ALA A 237 -4.78 5.16 -1.14
C ALA A 237 -3.80 3.98 -1.24
N LEU A 238 -4.21 2.87 -1.86
CA LEU A 238 -3.37 1.69 -2.04
C LEU A 238 -2.16 1.98 -2.94
N HIS A 239 -2.32 2.75 -4.02
CA HIS A 239 -1.18 3.21 -4.83
C HIS A 239 -0.17 4.00 -3.99
N ASN A 240 -0.67 4.97 -3.23
CA ASN A 240 0.19 5.85 -2.43
C ASN A 240 0.88 5.09 -1.28
N VAL A 241 0.22 4.11 -0.66
CA VAL A 241 0.86 3.18 0.28
C VAL A 241 1.96 2.36 -0.41
N LYS A 242 1.72 1.84 -1.61
CA LYS A 242 2.74 1.12 -2.39
C LYS A 242 3.92 2.02 -2.76
N ARG A 243 3.69 3.31 -3.06
CA ARG A 243 4.76 4.29 -3.28
C ARG A 243 5.58 4.58 -2.03
N LEU A 244 4.94 4.74 -0.86
CA LEU A 244 5.66 4.91 0.42
C LEU A 244 6.56 3.72 0.78
N ARG A 245 6.24 2.51 0.30
CA ARG A 245 7.10 1.33 0.45
C ARG A 245 8.35 1.39 -0.42
N MET A 246 8.32 2.13 -1.52
CA MET A 246 9.43 2.31 -2.47
C MET A 246 10.24 3.57 -2.15
N THR A 247 10.73 3.67 -0.92
CA THR A 247 11.39 4.88 -0.40
C THR A 247 12.61 5.35 -1.22
N ARG A 248 13.31 4.44 -1.90
CA ARG A 248 14.51 4.76 -2.70
C ARG A 248 14.23 5.54 -3.98
N THR A 249 13.02 5.42 -4.54
CA THR A 249 12.66 6.01 -5.84
C THR A 249 11.62 7.12 -5.71
N MET A 250 11.34 7.58 -4.48
CA MET A 250 10.31 8.58 -4.20
C MET A 250 10.95 9.93 -3.90
N THR A 251 10.42 10.99 -4.52
CA THR A 251 10.89 12.36 -4.25
C THR A 251 10.31 12.87 -2.94
N SER A 252 10.99 13.81 -2.28
CA SER A 252 10.47 14.43 -1.06
C SER A 252 9.18 15.23 -1.29
N GLN A 253 8.98 15.78 -2.50
CA GLN A 253 7.73 16.45 -2.85
C GLN A 253 6.57 15.47 -2.92
N GLU A 254 6.77 14.32 -3.59
CA GLU A 254 5.78 13.23 -3.66
C GLU A 254 5.41 12.74 -2.26
N ALA A 255 6.41 12.42 -1.43
CA ALA A 255 6.20 12.02 -0.04
C ALA A 255 5.39 13.07 0.74
N GLY A 256 5.74 14.35 0.60
CA GLY A 256 5.03 15.43 1.28
C GLY A 256 3.58 15.59 0.84
N LEU A 257 3.29 15.39 -0.45
CA LEU A 257 1.91 15.42 -0.94
C LEU A 257 1.12 14.20 -0.44
N ILE A 258 1.72 13.01 -0.41
CA ILE A 258 1.08 11.80 0.12
C ILE A 258 0.71 12.00 1.59
N PHE A 259 1.67 12.35 2.45
CA PHE A 259 1.42 12.50 3.88
C PHE A 259 0.40 13.61 4.18
N SER A 260 0.52 14.77 3.53
CA SER A 260 -0.45 15.85 3.72
C SER A 260 -1.86 15.52 3.21
N THR A 261 -1.98 14.67 2.18
CA THR A 261 -3.28 14.21 1.68
C THR A 261 -3.87 13.14 2.59
N PHE A 262 -3.06 12.20 3.10
CA PHE A 262 -3.52 11.20 4.06
C PHE A 262 -4.02 11.86 5.34
N VAL A 263 -3.26 12.81 5.89
CA VAL A 263 -3.68 13.58 7.08
C VAL A 263 -4.98 14.36 6.84
N ARG A 264 -5.23 14.88 5.64
CA ARG A 264 -6.50 15.57 5.34
C ARG A 264 -7.66 14.60 5.09
N GLY A 265 -7.40 13.50 4.41
CA GLY A 265 -8.43 12.57 3.94
C GLY A 265 -8.79 11.46 4.91
N ILE A 266 -7.95 11.17 5.91
CA ILE A 266 -8.13 10.05 6.84
C ILE A 266 -8.31 10.61 8.24
N ARG A 267 -9.55 10.58 8.74
CA ARG A 267 -9.91 11.10 10.06
C ARG A 267 -10.90 10.21 10.80
N THR A 268 -11.78 9.51 10.08
CA THR A 268 -12.85 8.68 10.65
C THR A 268 -12.38 7.25 10.90
N TYR A 269 -13.14 6.51 11.71
CA TYR A 269 -12.88 5.10 11.99
C TYR A 269 -12.82 4.25 10.70
N ASP A 270 -13.83 4.38 9.83
CA ASP A 270 -13.92 3.59 8.60
C ASP A 270 -12.74 3.84 7.65
N GLN A 271 -12.29 5.09 7.54
CA GLN A 271 -11.11 5.46 6.76
C GLN A 271 -9.82 4.88 7.34
N VAL A 272 -9.68 4.84 8.66
CA VAL A 272 -8.53 4.22 9.32
C VAL A 272 -8.54 2.71 9.10
N VAL A 273 -9.70 2.06 9.24
CA VAL A 273 -9.84 0.62 8.97
C VAL A 273 -9.47 0.32 7.51
N GLU A 274 -10.01 1.08 6.55
CA GLU A 274 -9.67 0.93 5.13
C GLU A 274 -8.16 1.11 4.87
N LEU A 275 -7.55 2.17 5.41
CA LEU A 275 -6.09 2.38 5.31
C LEU A 275 -5.29 1.17 5.83
N LEU A 276 -5.70 0.62 6.98
CA LEU A 276 -5.03 -0.53 7.59
C LEU A 276 -5.16 -1.80 6.75
N THR A 277 -6.21 -1.94 5.91
CA THR A 277 -6.29 -3.06 4.96
C THR A 277 -5.17 -3.03 3.91
N TYR A 278 -4.66 -1.84 3.57
CA TYR A 278 -3.52 -1.67 2.67
C TYR A 278 -2.15 -1.82 3.37
N LEU A 279 -2.15 -1.95 4.70
CA LEU A 279 -0.96 -2.04 5.55
C LEU A 279 -1.02 -3.30 6.42
N PRO A 280 -1.06 -4.50 5.81
CA PRO A 280 -1.15 -5.73 6.58
C PRO A 280 0.12 -6.00 7.40
N MET A 281 -0.04 -6.57 8.60
CA MET A 281 1.04 -6.74 9.56
C MET A 281 2.20 -7.61 9.05
N HIS A 282 1.91 -8.69 8.31
CA HIS A 282 2.94 -9.56 7.74
C HIS A 282 3.77 -8.87 6.65
N PHE A 283 3.28 -7.77 6.08
CA PHE A 283 4.01 -6.93 5.14
C PHE A 283 4.51 -5.65 5.81
N GLY A 284 4.96 -5.76 7.06
CA GLY A 284 5.55 -4.65 7.80
C GLY A 284 4.55 -3.61 8.32
N GLY A 285 3.24 -3.84 8.22
CA GLY A 285 2.22 -2.99 8.84
C GLY A 285 2.41 -1.51 8.54
N LEU A 286 2.45 -0.70 9.60
CA LEU A 286 2.59 0.76 9.55
C LEU A 286 4.00 1.27 9.21
N ILE A 287 4.99 0.41 8.98
CA ILE A 287 6.38 0.83 8.69
C ILE A 287 6.47 1.87 7.55
N PRO A 288 5.74 1.78 6.42
CA PRO A 288 5.83 2.78 5.35
C PRO A 288 5.42 4.19 5.80
N ILE A 289 4.46 4.28 6.71
CA ILE A 289 4.02 5.54 7.32
C ILE A 289 5.04 5.98 8.38
N ALA A 290 5.47 5.05 9.25
CA ALA A 290 6.38 5.33 10.34
C ALA A 290 7.78 5.75 9.87
N ASN A 291 8.22 5.29 8.69
CA ASN A 291 9.44 5.79 8.04
C ASN A 291 9.39 7.31 7.77
N GLY A 292 8.19 7.89 7.62
CA GLY A 292 8.00 9.34 7.49
C GLY A 292 8.49 10.13 8.70
N LEU A 293 8.57 9.52 9.89
CA LEU A 293 9.11 10.15 11.11
C LEU A 293 10.60 10.49 10.98
N PHE A 294 11.33 9.80 10.10
CA PHE A 294 12.77 9.99 9.87
C PHE A 294 13.07 10.85 8.64
N HIS A 295 12.05 11.40 7.98
CA HIS A 295 12.24 12.17 6.75
C HIS A 295 13.03 13.47 7.02
N PRO A 296 13.95 13.91 6.14
CA PRO A 296 14.76 15.13 6.34
C PRO A 296 13.92 16.41 6.45
N ILE A 297 12.81 16.49 5.71
CA ILE A 297 11.89 17.64 5.76
C ILE A 297 10.99 17.59 7.00
N SER A 298 11.03 18.66 7.80
CA SER A 298 10.27 18.78 9.07
C SER A 298 8.76 18.67 8.89
N LYS A 299 8.21 19.29 7.84
CA LYS A 299 6.78 19.21 7.53
C LYS A 299 6.30 17.76 7.35
N ILE A 300 7.09 16.94 6.66
CA ILE A 300 6.74 15.54 6.38
C ILE A 300 6.75 14.72 7.66
N ARG A 301 7.75 14.94 8.54
CA ARG A 301 7.77 14.32 9.86
C ARG A 301 6.54 14.70 10.69
N ALA A 302 6.14 15.97 10.65
CA ALA A 302 4.96 16.46 11.35
C ALA A 302 3.67 15.83 10.81
N ASP A 303 3.52 15.72 9.48
CA ASP A 303 2.37 15.08 8.84
C ASP A 303 2.34 13.56 9.14
N ALA A 304 3.49 12.88 9.11
CA ALA A 304 3.59 11.45 9.47
C ALA A 304 3.24 11.20 10.95
N LEU A 305 3.74 12.04 11.86
CA LEU A 305 3.39 12.00 13.28
C LEU A 305 1.90 12.21 13.49
N GLU A 306 1.32 13.22 12.82
CA GLU A 306 -0.11 13.50 12.90
C GLU A 306 -0.95 12.33 12.41
N LEU A 307 -0.58 11.70 11.28
CA LEU A 307 -1.28 10.52 10.77
C LEU A 307 -1.25 9.36 11.76
N LEU A 308 -0.10 9.09 12.39
CA LEU A 308 0.00 8.05 13.43
C LEU A 308 -0.85 8.39 14.66
N CYS A 309 -0.93 9.66 15.05
CA CYS A 309 -1.83 10.09 16.12
C CYS A 309 -3.31 9.87 15.75
N ILE A 310 -3.72 10.13 14.51
CA ILE A 310 -5.08 9.84 14.03
C ILE A 310 -5.36 8.34 14.15
N ILE A 311 -4.44 7.50 13.68
CA ILE A 311 -4.59 6.04 13.73
C ILE A 311 -4.71 5.57 15.20
N GLN A 312 -3.87 6.09 16.10
CA GLN A 312 -3.87 5.73 17.52
C GLN A 312 -5.19 6.06 18.25
N GLN A 313 -6.02 6.99 17.74
CA GLN A 313 -7.31 7.31 18.36
C GLN A 313 -8.29 6.13 18.37
N TYR A 314 -8.05 5.12 17.53
CA TYR A 314 -8.94 3.97 17.38
C TYR A 314 -8.30 2.67 17.88
N PRO A 315 -9.07 1.75 18.50
CA PRO A 315 -8.53 0.49 19.07
C PRO A 315 -7.74 -0.37 18.06
N VAL A 316 -8.23 -0.49 16.83
CA VAL A 316 -7.56 -1.24 15.75
C VAL A 316 -6.21 -0.59 15.39
N GLY A 317 -6.16 0.74 15.41
CA GLY A 317 -4.93 1.48 15.18
C GLY A 317 -3.91 1.32 16.30
N ILE A 318 -4.34 1.24 17.57
CA ILE A 318 -3.45 0.95 18.70
C ILE A 318 -2.75 -0.41 18.50
N GLN A 319 -3.49 -1.44 18.11
CA GLN A 319 -2.92 -2.75 17.80
C GLN A 319 -1.92 -2.68 16.63
N ALA A 320 -2.24 -1.92 15.59
CA ALA A 320 -1.33 -1.70 14.47
C ALA A 320 -0.03 -0.98 14.89
N LEU A 321 -0.11 0.01 15.79
CA LEU A 321 1.07 0.71 16.33
C LEU A 321 1.92 -0.19 17.22
N GLN A 322 1.31 -1.11 17.98
CA GLN A 322 2.05 -2.10 18.78
C GLN A 322 2.94 -2.99 17.90
N GLY A 323 2.51 -3.27 16.66
CA GLY A 323 3.28 -4.02 15.67
C GLY A 323 4.52 -3.30 15.11
N LEU A 324 4.70 -1.99 15.34
CA LEU A 324 5.91 -1.28 14.96
C LEU A 324 7.11 -1.73 15.78
N ASN A 325 8.31 -1.71 15.21
CA ASN A 325 9.52 -2.05 15.97
C ASN A 325 9.84 -0.99 17.06
N TYR A 326 10.76 -1.32 17.98
CA TYR A 326 11.14 -0.44 19.08
C TYR A 326 11.60 0.95 18.61
N PHE A 327 12.39 1.01 17.54
CA PHE A 327 12.94 2.27 17.02
C PHE A 327 11.83 3.22 16.55
N HIS A 328 10.89 2.74 15.73
CA HIS A 328 9.74 3.54 15.27
C HIS A 328 8.87 4.02 16.44
N ARG A 329 8.60 3.13 17.42
CA ARG A 329 7.79 3.50 18.60
C ARG A 329 8.47 4.54 19.47
N LYS A 330 9.78 4.40 19.70
CA LYS A 330 10.56 5.38 20.49
C LYS A 330 10.56 6.74 19.80
N THR A 331 10.86 6.80 18.51
CA THR A 331 10.85 8.07 17.77
C THR A 331 9.46 8.69 17.71
N PHE A 332 8.40 7.89 17.58
CA PHE A 332 7.03 8.39 17.65
C PHE A 332 6.76 9.09 18.99
N ILE A 333 7.13 8.47 20.11
CA ILE A 333 6.97 9.05 21.46
C ILE A 333 7.81 10.33 21.60
N GLU A 334 9.09 10.29 21.23
CA GLU A 334 9.99 11.46 21.33
C GLU A 334 9.49 12.67 20.51
N LEU A 335 9.00 12.42 19.29
CA LEU A 335 8.44 13.49 18.45
C LEU A 335 7.10 14.00 18.99
N LEU A 336 6.31 13.14 19.62
CA LEU A 336 5.06 13.52 20.28
C LEU A 336 5.33 14.43 21.50
N GLU A 337 6.24 14.02 22.39
CA GLU A 337 6.67 14.81 23.56
C GLU A 337 7.24 16.17 23.13
N ARG A 338 8.10 16.18 22.11
CA ARG A 338 8.66 17.42 21.56
C ARG A 338 7.57 18.35 21.03
N ARG A 339 6.54 17.81 20.35
CA ARG A 339 5.40 18.59 19.85
C ARG A 339 4.56 19.17 21.00
N GLU A 340 4.33 18.40 22.05
CA GLU A 340 3.58 18.83 23.23
C GLU A 340 4.33 19.91 24.01
N ALA A 341 5.64 19.74 24.23
CA ALA A 341 6.50 20.75 24.85
C ALA A 341 6.48 22.07 24.06
N GLN A 342 6.58 22.00 22.71
CA GLN A 342 6.50 23.19 21.86
C GLN A 342 5.12 23.88 21.96
N ARG A 343 4.03 23.12 22.01
CA ARG A 343 2.68 23.66 22.20
C ARG A 343 2.52 24.32 23.56
N ALA A 344 3.04 23.72 24.63
CA ALA A 344 3.01 24.27 25.98
C ALA A 344 3.81 25.58 26.06
N LEU A 345 5.01 25.64 25.46
CA LEU A 345 5.81 26.85 25.38
C LEU A 345 5.08 27.96 24.61
N ASN A 346 4.51 27.64 23.44
CA ASN A 346 3.77 28.61 22.64
C ASN A 346 2.55 29.17 23.39
N ARG A 347 1.86 28.34 24.21
CA ARG A 347 0.76 28.81 25.06
C ARG A 347 1.25 29.83 26.09
N ARG A 348 2.33 29.53 26.82
CA ARG A 348 2.94 30.45 27.80
C ARG A 348 3.35 31.78 27.15
N LEU A 349 4.03 31.74 26.01
CA LEU A 349 4.41 32.96 25.28
C LEU A 349 3.21 33.77 24.81
N THR A 350 2.10 33.11 24.45
CA THR A 350 0.87 33.79 24.05
C THR A 350 0.18 34.44 25.25
N GLU A 351 0.15 33.75 26.40
CA GLU A 351 -0.37 34.30 27.66
C GLU A 351 0.46 35.50 28.13
N GLU A 352 1.79 35.40 28.11
CA GLU A 352 2.70 36.50 28.45
C GLU A 352 2.48 37.73 27.53
N ARG A 353 2.27 37.51 26.23
CA ARG A 353 1.94 38.60 25.29
C ARG A 353 0.61 39.25 25.60
N LYS A 354 -0.43 38.48 25.92
CA LYS A 354 -1.74 39.02 26.31
C LYS A 354 -1.65 39.85 27.58
N VAL A 355 -0.94 39.36 28.60
CA VAL A 355 -0.74 40.12 29.85
C VAL A 355 0.03 41.42 29.60
N GLN A 356 1.04 41.40 28.72
CA GLN A 356 1.77 42.62 28.34
C GLN A 356 0.91 43.61 27.54
N GLU A 357 0.01 43.11 26.69
CA GLU A 357 -0.92 43.93 25.90
C GLU A 357 -2.00 44.55 26.80
N GLU A 358 -2.60 43.77 27.70
CA GLU A 358 -3.54 44.26 28.73
C GLU A 358 -2.89 45.29 29.67
N ALA A 359 -1.62 45.08 30.05
CA ALA A 359 -0.87 46.07 30.84
C ALA A 359 -0.60 47.38 30.08
N ARG A 360 -0.36 47.30 28.76
CA ARG A 360 -0.19 48.48 27.90
C ARG A 360 -1.51 49.23 27.70
N ASP A 361 -2.60 48.53 27.47
CA ASP A 361 -3.92 49.13 27.29
C ASP A 361 -4.41 49.78 28.59
N ASN A 362 -4.18 49.16 29.74
CA ASN A 362 -4.46 49.77 31.05
C ASN A 362 -3.58 51.00 31.34
N ALA A 363 -2.31 50.99 30.89
CA ALA A 363 -1.44 52.16 30.99
C ALA A 363 -1.87 53.30 30.05
N ALA A 364 -2.41 52.99 28.87
CA ALA A 364 -2.94 53.98 27.91
C ALA A 364 -4.33 54.52 28.31
N ALA A 365 -5.12 53.75 29.06
CA ALA A 365 -6.43 54.16 29.58
C ALA A 365 -6.38 54.99 30.87
N SER A 366 -5.21 55.12 31.51
CA SER A 366 -5.02 56.04 32.64
C SER A 366 -4.95 57.49 32.16
N PRO A 367 -5.77 58.42 32.69
CA PRO A 367 -5.74 59.82 32.28
C PRO A 367 -4.39 60.45 32.64
N PRO A 368 -3.88 61.41 31.84
CA PRO A 368 -2.62 62.08 32.14
C PRO A 368 -2.73 62.76 33.51
N ALA A 369 -1.80 62.42 34.41
CA ALA A 369 -1.72 63.04 35.73
C ALA A 369 -1.62 64.57 35.60
N PRO A 370 -2.30 65.35 36.47
CA PRO A 370 -2.26 66.80 36.39
C PRO A 370 -0.82 67.30 36.61
N ALA A 371 -0.38 68.20 35.73
CA ALA A 371 0.96 68.78 35.76
C ALA A 371 1.25 69.40 37.15
N PRO A 372 2.44 69.16 37.74
CA PRO A 372 2.77 69.75 39.02
C PRO A 372 2.96 71.27 38.88
N THR A 373 2.21 72.01 39.68
CA THR A 373 2.25 73.47 39.79
C THR A 373 3.67 73.92 40.14
N ALA A 374 4.25 74.75 39.28
CA ALA A 374 5.57 75.33 39.46
C ALA A 374 5.59 76.29 40.65
N ASN A 375 6.19 75.88 41.77
CA ASN A 375 6.66 76.83 42.79
C ASN A 375 8.11 77.20 42.49
N ARG A 376 8.24 78.45 42.03
CA ARG A 376 9.47 79.18 41.77
C ARG A 376 10.18 79.45 43.10
N LEU A 377 11.34 78.84 43.31
CA LEU A 377 12.33 79.27 44.30
C LEU A 377 13.68 79.47 43.61
N GLU A 378 14.27 80.62 43.91
CA GLU A 378 15.43 81.20 43.26
C GLU A 378 16.74 80.49 43.63
N ILE A 379 17.49 80.17 42.57
CA ILE A 379 18.95 80.16 42.40
C ILE A 379 19.82 80.12 43.68
N ARG A 380 20.56 79.02 43.84
CA ARG A 380 21.98 79.06 44.19
C ARG A 380 22.77 78.11 43.30
N THR A 381 23.68 78.70 42.54
CA THR A 381 24.69 78.08 41.69
C THR A 381 25.76 77.43 42.56
N GLU A 382 25.94 76.12 42.48
CA GLU A 382 27.23 75.49 42.75
C GLU A 382 27.53 74.41 41.71
N ASP A 383 28.71 74.56 41.16
CA ASP A 383 29.38 73.81 40.12
C ASP A 383 29.86 72.46 40.69
N ASN A 384 29.54 71.33 40.05
CA ASN A 384 30.38 70.13 40.06
C ASN A 384 29.82 69.02 39.17
N GLY A 385 30.40 68.92 37.97
CA GLY A 385 30.43 67.68 37.23
C GLY A 385 31.26 66.61 37.96
N THR A 386 31.27 65.41 37.38
CA THR A 386 32.22 64.31 37.68
C THR A 386 31.84 63.24 38.73
N VAL A 387 30.56 62.83 38.85
CA VAL A 387 30.22 61.62 39.66
C VAL A 387 29.48 60.50 38.91
N ARG A 388 28.84 60.75 37.76
CA ARG A 388 27.98 59.72 37.11
C ARG A 388 28.68 58.70 36.19
N ARG A 389 30.00 58.75 36.04
CA ARG A 389 30.73 57.81 35.13
C ARG A 389 31.24 56.54 35.82
N GLY A 390 31.52 56.59 37.13
CA GLY A 390 32.00 55.43 37.89
C GLY A 390 30.90 54.41 38.19
N GLU A 391 29.69 54.89 38.51
CA GLU A 391 28.55 54.03 38.88
C GLU A 391 27.99 53.26 37.68
N LEU A 392 28.01 53.87 36.49
CA LEU A 392 27.60 53.21 35.25
C LEU A 392 28.58 52.10 34.84
N GLN A 393 29.89 52.31 35.04
CA GLN A 393 30.92 51.33 34.71
C GLN A 393 30.92 50.14 35.69
N ALA A 394 30.63 50.39 36.96
CA ALA A 394 30.46 49.33 37.97
C ALA A 394 29.23 48.44 37.69
N ALA A 395 28.13 49.03 37.21
CA ALA A 395 26.93 48.28 36.81
C ALA A 395 27.17 47.41 35.55
N LEU A 396 27.90 47.94 34.57
CA LEU A 396 28.27 47.21 33.35
C LEU A 396 29.21 46.03 33.62
N ASN A 397 30.20 46.20 34.49
CA ASN A 397 31.13 45.12 34.86
C ASN A 397 30.42 44.00 35.65
N LYS A 398 29.43 44.35 36.47
CA LYS A 398 28.62 43.38 37.23
C LYS A 398 27.69 42.57 36.32
N ALA A 399 27.15 43.18 35.26
CA ALA A 399 26.35 42.49 34.25
C ALA A 399 27.20 41.54 33.37
N ALA A 400 28.43 41.93 33.02
CA ALA A 400 29.34 41.10 32.24
C ALA A 400 29.81 39.85 33.01
N ALA A 401 30.05 39.96 34.33
CA ALA A 401 30.44 38.82 35.16
C ALA A 401 29.31 37.78 35.34
N ALA A 402 28.05 38.23 35.37
CA ALA A 402 26.90 37.34 35.47
C ALA A 402 26.64 36.53 34.17
N ALA A 403 27.02 37.09 33.01
CA ALA A 403 26.88 36.43 31.71
C ALA A 403 27.97 35.38 31.42
N GLN A 404 29.08 35.37 32.18
CA GLN A 404 30.15 34.37 32.04
C GLN A 404 29.99 33.17 32.98
N ALA A 405 29.03 33.22 33.92
CA ALA A 405 28.78 32.18 34.92
C ALA A 405 27.52 31.33 34.62
N ALA A 406 26.84 31.57 33.50
CA ALA A 406 25.73 30.78 32.97
C ALA A 406 26.12 30.25 31.58
#